data_AF-A0A9E4AHM8-F1
#
_entry.id   AF-A0A9E4AHM8-F1
#
_cell.length_a   1.000
_cell.length_b   1.000
_cell.length_c   1.000
_cell.angle_alpha   90.00
_cell.angle_beta   90.00
_cell.angle_gamma   90.00
#
_symmetry.space_group_name_H-M   'P 1'
#
loop_
_entity.id
_entity.type
_entity.pdbx_description
1 polymer ?
#
loop_
_entity_poly.entity_id
_entity_poly.type
_entity_poly.pdbx_seq_one_letter_code
_entity_poly.pdbx_strand_id
1 'polypeptide(L)'
;MSNLKTKPYTKALKEMMSQKSQILTKAQALSDIGISETAKSLRLSVANYEEHIAPMLDVLSRELEAAAHRISAASCYEKAGDLRRAVNLYRAALSGPLLDDTRQEVENMLSTCLVALSH
;
A
#
# COMPACT_ATOMS: atom_id res chain seq x y z
N MET A 1 14.50 25.79 -13.22
CA MET A 1 14.21 24.43 -12.68
C MET A 1 14.28 24.50 -11.17
N SER A 2 13.13 24.62 -10.52
CA SER A 2 13.01 24.83 -9.08
C SER A 2 13.44 23.56 -8.36
N ASN A 3 14.53 23.63 -7.59
CA ASN A 3 14.92 22.60 -6.63
C ASN A 3 13.80 22.46 -5.60
N LEU A 4 12.85 21.54 -5.84
CA LEU A 4 11.90 21.09 -4.83
C LEU A 4 12.71 20.36 -3.77
N LYS A 5 13.18 21.11 -2.77
CA LYS A 5 13.75 20.55 -1.55
C LYS A 5 12.66 19.66 -0.95
N THR A 6 12.79 18.34 -1.13
CA THR A 6 11.90 17.35 -0.51
C THR A 6 11.85 17.63 0.97
N LYS A 7 10.64 17.92 1.49
CA LYS A 7 10.45 18.20 2.91
C LYS A 7 10.90 16.98 3.72
N PRO A 8 11.62 17.18 4.82
CA PRO A 8 12.06 16.06 5.66
C PRO A 8 10.84 15.33 6.21
N TYR A 9 10.96 14.00 6.34
CA TYR A 9 9.94 13.20 6.99
C TYR A 9 9.68 13.68 8.42
N THR A 10 8.41 13.77 8.79
CA THR A 10 8.02 14.02 10.17
C THR A 10 8.42 12.83 11.05
N LYS A 11 8.66 13.08 12.34
CA LYS A 11 9.00 12.02 13.30
C LYS A 11 7.92 10.92 13.33
N ALA A 12 6.64 11.34 13.37
CA ALA A 12 5.50 10.44 13.34
C ALA A 12 5.48 9.55 12.09
N LEU A 13 5.78 10.09 10.90
CA LEU A 13 5.83 9.32 9.66
C LEU A 13 6.97 8.29 9.68
N LYS A 14 8.14 8.64 10.22
CA LYS A 14 9.25 7.68 10.41
C LYS A 14 8.89 6.56 11.37
N GLU A 15 8.25 6.89 12.50
CA GLU A 15 7.80 5.90 13.48
C GLU A 15 6.77 4.94 12.86
N MET A 16 5.81 5.48 12.11
CA MET A 16 4.79 4.71 11.41
C MET A 16 5.38 3.75 10.38
N MET A 17 6.34 4.22 9.55
CA MET A 17 7.06 3.36 8.60
C MET A 17 7.87 2.26 9.31
N SER A 18 8.52 2.58 10.43
CA SER A 18 9.27 1.61 11.23
C SER A 18 8.37 0.53 11.83
N GLN A 19 7.24 0.93 12.44
CA GLN A 19 6.26 0.01 13.01
C GLN A 19 5.67 -0.91 11.94
N LYS A 20 5.27 -0.33 10.79
CA LYS A 20 4.78 -1.10 9.65
C LYS A 20 5.78 -2.17 9.22
N SER A 21 7.05 -1.80 9.06
CA SER A 21 8.08 -2.74 8.61
C SER A 21 8.20 -3.95 9.54
N GLN A 22 8.12 -3.74 10.86
CA GLN A 22 8.18 -4.83 11.83
C GLN A 22 6.96 -5.76 11.71
N ILE A 23 5.77 -5.19 11.55
CA ILE A 23 4.52 -5.95 11.41
C ILE A 23 4.52 -6.74 10.10
N LEU A 24 5.01 -6.15 9.01
CA LEU A 24 5.12 -6.81 7.70
C LEU A 24 6.05 -8.02 7.77
N THR A 25 7.24 -7.88 8.36
CA THR A 25 8.17 -9.01 8.54
C THR A 25 7.52 -10.14 9.36
N LYS A 26 6.81 -9.78 10.43
CA LYS A 26 6.09 -10.77 11.25
C LYS A 26 4.95 -11.44 10.48
N ALA A 27 4.19 -10.69 9.69
CA ALA A 27 3.12 -11.22 8.85
C ALA A 27 3.65 -12.20 7.82
N GLN A 28 4.80 -11.89 7.20
CA GLN A 28 5.44 -12.76 6.23
C GLN A 28 5.93 -14.06 6.88
N ALA A 29 6.67 -13.97 7.98
CA ALA A 29 7.14 -15.14 8.71
C ALA A 29 6.00 -16.07 9.14
N LEU A 30 4.88 -15.51 9.60
CA LEU A 30 3.68 -16.29 9.95
C LEU A 30 3.02 -16.95 8.73
N SER A 31 3.01 -16.25 7.59
CA SER A 31 2.53 -16.81 6.32
C SER A 31 3.41 -17.98 5.86
N ASP A 32 4.72 -17.88 6.03
CA ASP A 32 5.69 -18.89 5.60
C ASP A 32 5.60 -20.18 6.44
N ILE A 33 5.26 -20.06 7.73
CA ILE A 33 5.02 -21.22 8.61
C ILE A 33 3.57 -21.69 8.63
N GLY A 34 2.72 -21.20 7.72
CA GLY A 34 1.35 -21.67 7.52
C GLY A 34 0.29 -21.08 8.46
N ILE A 35 0.64 -20.14 9.33
CA ILE A 35 -0.30 -19.48 10.26
C ILE A 35 -1.05 -18.36 9.54
N SER A 36 -2.02 -18.76 8.71
CA SER A 36 -2.68 -17.88 7.74
C SER A 36 -3.61 -16.84 8.39
N GLU A 37 -4.36 -17.17 9.44
CA GLU A 37 -5.31 -16.24 10.07
C GLU A 37 -4.61 -15.07 10.78
N THR A 38 -3.53 -15.37 11.52
CA THR A 38 -2.72 -14.33 12.17
C THR A 38 -1.98 -13.50 11.14
N ALA A 39 -1.43 -14.13 10.09
CA ALA A 39 -0.78 -13.41 8.99
C ALA A 39 -1.77 -12.45 8.28
N LYS A 40 -3.01 -12.90 8.05
CA LYS A 40 -4.09 -12.07 7.49
C LYS A 40 -4.39 -10.85 8.36
N SER A 41 -4.52 -11.05 9.66
CA SER A 41 -4.78 -9.97 10.62
C SER A 41 -3.64 -8.94 10.65
N LEU A 42 -2.38 -9.40 10.59
CA LEU A 42 -1.24 -8.49 10.52
C LEU A 42 -1.15 -7.78 9.16
N ARG A 43 -1.51 -8.43 8.05
CA ARG A 43 -1.59 -7.78 6.73
C ARG A 43 -2.64 -6.67 6.72
N LEU A 44 -3.79 -6.86 7.35
CA LEU A 44 -4.79 -5.78 7.51
C LEU A 44 -4.23 -4.61 8.33
N SER A 45 -3.44 -4.88 9.37
CA SER A 45 -2.76 -3.83 10.13
C SER A 45 -1.74 -3.08 9.27
N VAL A 46 -0.93 -3.78 8.47
CA VAL A 46 -0.01 -3.16 7.50
C VAL A 46 -0.78 -2.30 6.49
N ALA A 47 -1.88 -2.82 5.94
CA ALA A 47 -2.70 -2.09 4.98
C ALA A 47 -3.19 -0.74 5.54
N ASN A 48 -3.66 -0.73 6.80
CA ASN A 48 -4.05 0.50 7.47
C ASN A 48 -2.86 1.47 7.60
N TYR A 49 -1.68 1.00 8.00
CA TYR A 49 -0.50 1.88 8.07
C TYR A 49 -0.15 2.49 6.70
N GLU A 50 -0.15 1.69 5.65
CA GLU A 50 0.14 2.15 4.29
C GLU A 50 -0.87 3.20 3.80
N GLU A 51 -2.16 2.95 4.04
CA GLU A 51 -3.25 3.86 3.69
C GLU A 51 -3.14 5.20 4.43
N HIS A 52 -2.69 5.18 5.69
CA HIS A 52 -2.46 6.38 6.49
C HIS A 52 -1.17 7.15 6.09
N ILE A 53 -0.13 6.44 5.65
CA ILE A 53 1.14 7.05 5.23
C ILE A 53 0.96 7.82 3.90
N ALA A 54 0.20 7.28 2.95
CA ALA A 54 0.01 7.89 1.63
C ALA A 54 -0.41 9.38 1.66
N PRO A 55 -1.47 9.81 2.37
CA PRO A 55 -1.85 11.22 2.42
C PRO A 55 -0.80 12.09 3.13
N MET A 56 -0.04 11.54 4.09
CA MET A 56 1.06 12.29 4.71
C MET A 56 2.18 12.58 3.71
N LEU A 57 2.44 11.67 2.77
CA LEU A 57 3.42 11.84 1.71
C LEU A 57 2.96 12.83 0.63
N ASP A 58 1.67 12.87 0.31
CA ASP A 58 1.12 13.88 -0.61
C ASP A 58 1.35 15.30 -0.06
N VAL A 59 1.12 15.52 1.24
CA VAL A 59 1.39 16.81 1.93
C VAL A 59 2.87 17.22 1.86
N LEU A 60 3.76 16.23 1.77
CA LEU A 60 5.21 16.43 1.60
C LEU A 60 5.63 16.55 0.12
N SER A 61 4.68 16.55 -0.82
CA SER A 61 4.91 16.56 -2.27
C SER A 61 5.72 15.36 -2.76
N ARG A 62 5.47 14.18 -2.17
CA ARG A 62 6.14 12.91 -2.49
C ARG A 62 5.14 11.94 -3.10
N GLU A 63 4.48 12.41 -4.15
CA GLU A 63 3.30 11.76 -4.78
C GLU A 63 3.62 10.37 -5.33
N LEU A 64 4.83 10.16 -5.89
CA LEU A 64 5.28 8.84 -6.36
C LEU A 64 5.36 7.83 -5.21
N GLU A 65 5.90 8.25 -4.06
CA GLU A 65 5.95 7.40 -2.88
C GLU A 65 4.56 7.20 -2.30
N ALA A 66 3.72 8.24 -2.26
CA ALA A 66 2.32 8.11 -1.83
C ALA A 66 1.57 7.07 -2.69
N ALA A 67 1.80 7.06 -4.01
CA ALA A 67 1.24 6.06 -4.91
C ALA A 67 1.77 4.65 -4.60
N ALA A 68 3.08 4.48 -4.35
CA ALA A 68 3.65 3.20 -3.93
C ALA A 68 3.03 2.68 -2.62
N HIS A 69 2.81 3.55 -1.64
CA HIS A 69 2.13 3.21 -0.39
C HIS A 69 0.67 2.79 -0.63
N ARG A 70 -0.08 3.45 -1.52
CA ARG A 70 -1.43 3.03 -1.92
C ARG A 70 -1.46 1.63 -2.57
N ILE A 71 -0.50 1.33 -3.45
CA ILE A 71 -0.37 0.01 -4.07
C ILE A 71 -0.10 -1.07 -3.02
N SER A 72 0.81 -0.80 -2.09
CA SER A 72 1.12 -1.72 -0.98
C SER A 72 -0.11 -1.97 -0.09
N ALA A 73 -0.86 -0.91 0.24
CA ALA A 73 -2.11 -1.02 0.98
C ALA A 73 -3.14 -1.90 0.24
N ALA A 74 -3.33 -1.63 -1.06
CA ALA A 74 -4.25 -2.40 -1.91
C ALA A 74 -3.88 -3.88 -1.95
N SER A 75 -2.59 -4.20 -2.16
CA SER A 75 -2.10 -5.59 -2.18
C SER A 75 -2.31 -6.30 -0.85
N CYS A 76 -2.13 -5.60 0.28
CA CYS A 76 -2.40 -6.17 1.59
C CYS A 76 -3.89 -6.47 1.80
N TYR A 77 -4.79 -5.57 1.37
CA TYR A 77 -6.24 -5.81 1.44
C TYR A 77 -6.69 -6.94 0.50
N GLU A 78 -6.13 -7.01 -0.71
CA GLU A 78 -6.38 -8.09 -1.67
C GLU A 78 -6.02 -9.45 -1.06
N LYS A 79 -4.79 -9.58 -0.51
CA LYS A 79 -4.35 -10.81 0.17
C LYS A 79 -5.15 -11.12 1.44
N ALA A 80 -5.79 -10.12 2.03
CA ALA A 80 -6.72 -10.28 3.14
C ALA A 80 -8.18 -10.49 2.71
N GLY A 81 -8.47 -10.53 1.40
CA GLY A 81 -9.80 -10.76 0.85
C GLY A 81 -10.74 -9.55 0.90
N ASP A 82 -10.28 -8.36 1.29
CA ASP A 82 -11.06 -7.12 1.17
C ASP A 82 -10.85 -6.49 -0.22
N LEU A 83 -11.42 -7.15 -1.23
CA LEU A 83 -11.26 -6.77 -2.63
C LEU A 83 -11.85 -5.39 -2.93
N ARG A 84 -12.91 -4.97 -2.21
CA ARG A 84 -13.54 -3.66 -2.39
C ARG A 84 -12.58 -2.53 -2.01
N ARG A 85 -11.90 -2.64 -0.85
CA ARG A 85 -10.87 -1.67 -0.47
C ARG A 85 -9.67 -1.72 -1.41
N ALA A 86 -9.22 -2.91 -1.80
CA ALA A 86 -8.11 -3.07 -2.74
C ALA A 86 -8.37 -2.33 -4.07
N VAL A 87 -9.55 -2.51 -4.67
CA VAL A 87 -9.96 -1.82 -5.92
C VAL A 87 -9.92 -0.31 -5.78
N ASN A 88 -10.47 0.24 -4.68
CA ASN A 88 -10.50 1.67 -4.46
C ASN A 88 -9.07 2.26 -4.34
N LEU A 89 -8.17 1.54 -3.67
CA LEU A 89 -6.79 1.96 -3.49
C LEU A 89 -5.96 1.82 -4.78
N TYR A 90 -6.15 0.76 -5.58
CA TYR A 90 -5.52 0.66 -6.89
C TYR A 90 -5.95 1.80 -7.82
N ARG A 91 -7.25 2.14 -7.85
CA ARG A 91 -7.75 3.30 -8.61
C ARG A 91 -7.13 4.62 -8.11
N ALA A 92 -7.03 4.80 -6.80
CA ALA A 92 -6.37 5.97 -6.20
C ALA A 92 -4.88 6.04 -6.57
N ALA A 93 -4.17 4.90 -6.61
CA ALA A 93 -2.78 4.84 -7.04
C ALA A 93 -2.61 5.20 -8.52
N LEU A 94 -3.48 4.70 -9.40
CA LEU A 94 -3.47 4.99 -10.84
C LEU A 94 -3.77 6.46 -11.16
N SER A 95 -4.47 7.15 -10.26
CA SER A 95 -4.74 8.59 -10.37
C SER A 95 -3.52 9.44 -10.02
N GLY A 96 -2.52 8.86 -9.36
CA GLY A 96 -1.25 9.52 -9.05
C GLY A 96 -0.16 9.31 -10.11
N PRO A 97 1.01 9.92 -9.92
CA PRO A 97 2.16 9.69 -10.77
C PRO A 97 2.73 8.29 -10.50
N LEU A 98 2.79 7.47 -11.55
CA LEU A 98 3.39 6.15 -11.56
C LEU A 98 4.32 6.03 -12.77
N LEU A 99 5.34 5.20 -12.65
CA LEU A 99 6.14 4.75 -13.79
C LEU A 99 5.27 3.87 -14.69
N ASP A 100 5.51 3.88 -16.00
CA ASP A 100 4.69 3.14 -16.97
C ASP A 100 4.61 1.63 -16.65
N ASP A 101 5.74 1.01 -16.30
CA ASP A 101 5.77 -0.41 -15.90
C ASP A 101 4.88 -0.67 -14.67
N THR A 102 5.02 0.16 -13.63
CA THR A 102 4.22 0.05 -12.39
C THR A 102 2.75 0.31 -12.65
N ARG A 103 2.41 1.25 -13.53
CA ARG A 103 1.02 1.52 -13.92
C ARG A 103 0.40 0.28 -14.53
N GLN A 104 1.08 -0.36 -15.47
CA GLN A 104 0.58 -1.56 -16.13
C GLN A 104 0.39 -2.72 -15.16
N GLU A 105 1.32 -2.93 -14.22
CA GLU A 105 1.18 -3.92 -13.14
C GLU A 105 -0.07 -3.66 -12.28
N VAL A 106 -0.27 -2.41 -11.87
CA VAL A 106 -1.42 -2.02 -11.04
C VAL A 106 -2.74 -2.19 -11.78
N GLU A 107 -2.80 -1.90 -13.08
CA GLU A 107 -3.97 -2.16 -13.92
C GLU A 107 -4.31 -3.66 -13.98
N ASN A 108 -3.29 -4.52 -14.09
CA ASN A 108 -3.48 -5.98 -14.08
C ASN A 108 -4.02 -6.48 -12.73
N MET A 109 -3.47 -5.97 -11.62
CA MET A 109 -3.95 -6.28 -10.27
C MET A 109 -5.39 -5.80 -10.05
N LEU A 110 -5.70 -4.57 -10.50
CA LEU A 110 -7.05 -4.01 -10.45
C LEU A 110 -8.04 -4.84 -11.26
N SER A 111 -7.69 -5.23 -12.48
CA SER A 111 -8.51 -6.10 -13.33
C SER A 111 -8.81 -7.43 -12.63
N THR A 112 -7.79 -8.05 -12.04
CA THR A 112 -7.92 -9.31 -11.30
C THR A 112 -8.89 -9.16 -10.12
N CYS A 113 -8.78 -8.08 -9.35
CA CYS A 113 -9.71 -7.80 -8.25
C CYS A 113 -11.14 -7.55 -8.72
N LEU A 114 -11.33 -6.86 -9.86
CA LEU A 114 -12.66 -6.58 -10.43
C LEU A 114 -13.34 -7.86 -10.91
N VAL A 115 -12.59 -8.75 -11.57
CA VAL A 115 -13.10 -10.08 -11.97
C VAL A 115 -13.50 -10.88 -10.74
N ALA A 116 -12.65 -10.94 -9.72
CA ALA A 116 -12.95 -11.66 -8.48
C ALA A 116 -14.15 -11.10 -7.69
N LEU A 117 -14.48 -9.80 -7.84
CA LEU A 117 -15.67 -9.19 -7.25
C LEU A 117 -16.96 -9.44 -8.04
N SER A 118 -16.84 -9.85 -9.31
CA SER A 118 -17.98 -10.11 -10.20
C SER A 118 -18.49 -11.56 -10.16
N HIS A 119 -17.80 -12.44 -9.44
CA HIS A 119 -18.18 -13.82 -9.15
C HIS A 119 -18.80 -13.92 -7.75
#